data_AF-A0A4Z0GJU1-F1
#
_entry.id   AF-A0A4Z0GJU1-F1
#
_cell.length_a   1.000
_cell.length_b   1.000
_cell.length_c   1.000
_cell.angle_alpha   90.00
_cell.angle_beta   90.00
_cell.angle_gamma   90.00
#
_symmetry.space_group_name_H-M   'P 1'
#
loop_
_entity.id
_entity.type
_entity.pdbx_description
1 polymer ?
#
loop_
_entity_poly.entity_id
_entity_poly.type
_entity_poly.pdbx_seq_one_letter_code
_entity_poly.pdbx_strand_id
1 'polypeptide(L)'
;MWFTESECIQAMKVASHYLGFSFTRNDYLHWQMDHSEYPTAAQIAHRLHGFNEAKVQAGLIPNATVRTSSQFSDDELIIALKNAYQDLGGTFSERSYELWRSRKEKKPSLSTIRNRLGSITELKKRLEANSFSFDAALIYDSDKWKVPLVQFIAGQLSLNAYKKWSREHGAPSVSDLQDYADSYEGALVEAMNRYIQQIKDGRDRD
;
A
#
# COMPACT_ATOMS: atom_id res chain seq x y z
N MET A 1 -19.30 19.85 -32.35
CA MET A 1 -20.15 20.36 -31.25
C MET A 1 -19.40 20.16 -29.94
N TRP A 2 -19.25 21.20 -29.12
CA TRP A 2 -18.56 21.10 -27.83
C TRP A 2 -19.60 21.08 -26.72
N PHE A 3 -19.61 20.00 -25.95
CA PHE A 3 -20.46 19.86 -24.77
C PHE A 3 -19.74 20.42 -23.55
N THR A 4 -20.52 21.09 -22.70
CA THR A 4 -20.12 21.58 -21.38
C THR A 4 -20.05 20.45 -20.36
N GLU A 5 -19.41 20.69 -19.23
CA GLU A 5 -19.33 19.73 -18.12
C GLU A 5 -20.72 19.36 -17.60
N SER A 6 -21.61 20.34 -17.47
CA SER A 6 -23.01 20.14 -17.06
C SER A 6 -23.79 19.24 -18.04
N GLU A 7 -23.60 19.41 -19.35
CA GLU A 7 -24.22 18.56 -20.36
C GLU A 7 -23.66 17.13 -20.33
N CYS A 8 -22.36 16.97 -20.03
CA CYS A 8 -21.75 15.64 -19.85
C CYS A 8 -22.30 14.93 -18.61
N ILE A 9 -22.48 15.64 -17.50
CA ILE A 9 -23.09 15.09 -16.28
C ILE A 9 -24.57 14.74 -16.52
N GLN A 10 -25.29 15.60 -17.22
CA GLN A 10 -26.69 15.37 -17.56
C GLN A 10 -26.86 14.13 -18.43
N ALA A 11 -25.99 13.94 -19.43
CA ALA A 11 -25.99 12.75 -20.28
C ALA A 11 -25.81 11.46 -19.46
N MET A 12 -24.93 11.46 -18.46
CA MET A 12 -24.72 10.32 -17.56
C MET A 12 -25.98 10.01 -16.72
N LYS A 13 -26.67 11.03 -16.21
CA LYS A 13 -27.92 10.88 -15.43
C LYS A 13 -29.10 10.40 -16.29
N VAL A 14 -29.16 10.82 -17.55
CA VAL A 14 -30.17 10.33 -18.50
C VAL A 14 -29.87 8.88 -18.86
N ALA A 15 -28.62 8.56 -19.19
CA ALA A 15 -28.22 7.18 -19.47
C ALA A 15 -28.48 6.24 -18.27
N SER A 16 -28.35 6.72 -17.03
CA SER A 16 -28.62 5.88 -15.85
C SER A 16 -30.10 5.53 -15.66
N HIS A 17 -31.04 6.30 -16.23
CA HIS A 17 -32.46 5.92 -16.23
C HIS A 17 -32.73 4.70 -17.09
N TYR A 18 -31.96 4.51 -18.18
CA TYR A 18 -32.14 3.40 -19.11
C TYR A 18 -31.25 2.20 -18.77
N LEU A 19 -30.01 2.46 -18.34
CA LEU A 19 -28.97 1.43 -18.12
C LEU A 19 -28.75 1.07 -16.64
N GLY A 20 -29.39 1.79 -15.71
CA GLY A 20 -29.19 1.64 -14.26
C GLY A 20 -27.99 2.41 -13.71
N PHE A 21 -27.75 2.34 -12.39
CA PHE A 21 -26.74 3.19 -11.72
C PHE A 21 -25.28 2.70 -11.87
N SER A 22 -25.07 1.51 -12.43
CA SER A 22 -23.77 0.83 -12.55
C SER A 22 -23.36 0.48 -13.99
N PHE A 23 -23.85 1.22 -14.99
CA PHE A 23 -23.54 0.92 -16.39
C PHE A 23 -22.05 1.10 -16.74
N THR A 24 -21.53 0.29 -17.65
CA THR A 24 -20.15 0.34 -18.15
C THR A 24 -19.96 1.37 -19.25
N ARG A 25 -18.70 1.70 -19.56
CA ARG A 25 -18.36 2.57 -20.69
C ARG A 25 -18.90 2.01 -22.01
N ASN A 26 -18.90 0.68 -22.17
CA ASN A 26 -19.43 0.02 -23.36
C ASN A 26 -20.96 0.10 -23.40
N ASP A 27 -21.64 -0.06 -22.26
CA ASP A 27 -23.10 0.08 -22.19
C ASP A 27 -23.53 1.50 -22.58
N TYR A 28 -22.80 2.51 -22.10
CA TYR A 28 -23.03 3.90 -22.50
C TYR A 28 -22.75 4.13 -23.99
N LEU A 29 -21.70 3.51 -24.53
CA LEU A 29 -21.38 3.62 -25.95
C LEU A 29 -22.51 3.05 -26.83
N HIS A 30 -23.06 1.89 -26.47
CA HIS A 30 -24.22 1.32 -27.17
C HIS A 30 -25.46 2.20 -27.04
N TRP A 31 -25.77 2.70 -25.84
CA TRP A 31 -26.89 3.62 -25.64
C TRP A 31 -26.74 4.92 -26.46
N GLN A 32 -25.52 5.43 -26.57
CA GLN A 32 -25.23 6.65 -27.35
C GLN A 32 -25.34 6.44 -28.87
N MET A 33 -25.24 5.21 -29.38
CA MET A 33 -25.49 4.93 -30.80
C MET A 33 -26.94 5.22 -31.18
N ASP A 34 -27.88 4.96 -30.26
CA ASP A 34 -29.29 5.26 -30.44
C ASP A 34 -29.67 6.70 -30.02
N HIS A 35 -28.76 7.41 -29.34
CA HIS A 35 -28.96 8.77 -28.81
C HIS A 35 -27.79 9.70 -29.16
N SER A 36 -27.61 9.93 -30.47
CA SER A 36 -26.48 10.70 -31.04
C SER A 36 -26.41 12.18 -30.61
N GLU A 37 -27.48 12.70 -30.02
CA GLU A 37 -27.58 14.06 -29.46
C GLU A 37 -26.76 14.24 -28.16
N TYR A 38 -26.37 13.15 -27.51
CA TYR A 38 -25.57 13.18 -26.28
C TYR A 38 -24.07 13.03 -26.53
N PRO A 39 -23.21 13.58 -25.64
CA PRO A 39 -21.77 13.47 -25.77
C PRO A 39 -21.31 12.01 -25.75
N THR A 40 -20.33 11.70 -26.60
CA THR A 40 -19.67 10.40 -26.64
C THR A 40 -18.92 10.13 -25.34
N ALA A 41 -18.72 8.86 -25.00
CA ALA A 41 -17.93 8.47 -23.83
C ALA A 41 -16.51 9.08 -23.84
N ALA A 42 -15.93 9.30 -25.02
CA ALA A 42 -14.63 9.96 -25.18
C ALA A 42 -14.69 11.46 -24.85
N GLN A 43 -15.73 12.17 -25.30
CA GLN A 43 -15.93 13.58 -24.97
C GLN A 43 -16.17 13.77 -23.46
N ILE A 44 -16.97 12.89 -22.85
CA ILE A 44 -17.20 12.90 -21.40
C ILE A 44 -15.89 12.66 -20.63
N ALA A 45 -15.12 11.63 -21.01
CA ALA A 45 -13.86 11.32 -20.35
C ALA A 45 -12.81 12.44 -20.48
N HIS A 46 -12.77 13.12 -21.63
CA HIS A 46 -11.87 14.25 -21.85
C HIS A 46 -12.28 15.49 -21.06
N ARG A 47 -13.59 15.75 -20.91
CA ARG A 47 -14.12 16.92 -20.19
C ARG A 47 -14.13 16.75 -18.68
N LEU A 48 -14.50 15.56 -18.20
CA LEU A 48 -14.67 15.26 -16.77
C LEU A 48 -13.51 14.42 -16.22
N HIS A 49 -12.35 14.48 -16.88
CA HIS A 49 -11.08 13.84 -16.48
C HIS A 49 -11.11 12.31 -16.32
N GLY A 50 -12.23 11.66 -16.61
CA GLY A 50 -12.35 10.21 -16.73
C GLY A 50 -13.80 9.77 -16.71
N PHE A 51 -14.10 8.60 -17.30
CA PHE A 51 -15.48 8.10 -17.35
C PHE A 51 -16.00 7.70 -15.95
N ASN A 52 -15.14 7.13 -15.10
CA ASN A 52 -15.50 6.84 -13.71
C ASN A 52 -15.63 8.11 -12.87
N GLU A 53 -14.80 9.13 -13.12
CA GLU A 53 -14.92 10.42 -12.45
C GLU A 53 -16.22 11.13 -12.85
N ALA A 54 -16.60 11.05 -14.12
CA ALA A 54 -17.90 11.51 -14.60
C ALA A 54 -19.08 10.79 -13.91
N LYS A 55 -18.98 9.48 -13.66
CA LYS A 55 -20.01 8.74 -12.90
C LYS A 55 -20.11 9.24 -11.46
N VAL A 56 -18.98 9.48 -10.79
CA VAL A 56 -18.96 10.05 -9.43
C VAL A 56 -19.61 11.43 -9.40
N GLN A 57 -19.27 12.31 -10.34
CA GLN A 57 -19.86 13.65 -10.45
C GLN A 57 -21.37 13.61 -10.78
N ALA A 58 -21.84 12.57 -11.47
CA ALA A 58 -23.24 12.34 -11.75
C ALA A 58 -24.01 11.67 -10.58
N GLY A 59 -23.34 11.29 -9.49
CA GLY A 59 -23.93 10.58 -8.36
C GLY A 59 -24.22 9.10 -8.63
N LEU A 60 -23.51 8.50 -9.60
CA LEU A 60 -23.65 7.12 -10.03
C LEU A 60 -22.56 6.23 -9.40
N ILE A 61 -22.82 4.92 -9.35
CA ILE A 61 -21.87 3.96 -8.78
C ILE A 61 -20.72 3.77 -9.79
N PRO A 62 -19.48 4.17 -9.48
CA PRO A 62 -18.36 3.94 -10.37
C PRO A 62 -18.14 2.43 -10.51
N ASN A 63 -17.82 1.97 -11.72
CA ASN A 63 -17.55 0.55 -11.89
C ASN A 63 -16.22 0.24 -11.22
N ALA A 64 -16.15 -0.92 -10.57
CA ALA A 64 -14.90 -1.46 -10.06
C ALA A 64 -13.86 -1.34 -11.18
N THR A 65 -12.83 -0.53 -10.94
CA THR A 65 -11.72 -0.39 -11.86
C THR A 65 -11.01 -1.73 -11.89
N VAL A 66 -11.40 -2.58 -12.83
CA VAL A 66 -10.54 -3.67 -13.27
C VAL A 66 -9.34 -2.95 -13.90
N ARG A 67 -8.31 -2.73 -13.08
CA ARG A 67 -7.03 -2.17 -13.52
C ARG A 67 -6.39 -3.21 -14.46
N THR A 68 -6.76 -3.15 -15.73
CA THR A 68 -6.16 -3.97 -16.78
C THR A 68 -4.80 -3.39 -17.19
N SER A 69 -3.83 -3.39 -16.27
CA SER A 69 -2.39 -3.35 -16.56
C SER A 69 -1.57 -3.36 -15.28
N SER A 70 -1.46 -4.52 -14.63
CA SER A 70 -0.20 -5.03 -14.09
C SER A 70 -0.48 -6.33 -13.34
N GLN A 71 0.23 -7.42 -13.68
CA GLN A 71 0.30 -8.59 -12.81
C GLN A 71 0.96 -8.28 -11.45
N PHE A 72 1.56 -7.09 -11.30
CA PHE A 72 2.29 -6.68 -10.11
C PHE A 72 1.95 -5.23 -9.71
N SER A 73 1.41 -5.00 -8.52
CA SER A 73 1.33 -3.65 -7.96
C SER A 73 2.73 -3.05 -7.78
N ASP A 74 2.84 -1.73 -7.68
CA ASP A 74 4.13 -1.09 -7.40
C ASP A 74 4.69 -1.54 -6.05
N ASP A 75 3.81 -1.87 -5.11
CA ASP A 75 4.18 -2.49 -3.83
C ASP A 75 4.72 -3.91 -4.03
N GLU A 76 4.10 -4.73 -4.88
CA GLU A 76 4.59 -6.08 -5.20
C GLU A 76 5.96 -6.06 -5.88
N LEU A 77 6.24 -5.02 -6.68
CA LEU A 77 7.56 -4.79 -7.27
C LEU A 77 8.59 -4.45 -6.20
N ILE A 78 8.24 -3.59 -5.24
CA ILE A 78 9.11 -3.22 -4.10
C ILE A 78 9.34 -4.43 -3.18
N ILE A 79 8.31 -5.22 -2.87
CA ILE A 79 8.40 -6.45 -2.08
C ILE A 79 9.32 -7.46 -2.78
N ALA A 80 9.18 -7.65 -4.10
CA ALA A 80 10.03 -8.56 -4.85
C ALA A 80 11.50 -8.14 -4.81
N LEU A 81 11.80 -6.83 -4.86
CA LEU A 81 13.15 -6.30 -4.70
C LEU A 81 13.69 -6.50 -3.27
N LYS A 82 12.87 -6.24 -2.26
CA LYS A 82 13.23 -6.44 -0.84
C LYS A 82 13.56 -7.90 -0.54
N ASN A 83 12.71 -8.83 -1.00
CA ASN A 83 12.94 -10.26 -0.80
C ASN A 83 14.22 -10.72 -1.50
N ALA A 84 14.47 -10.23 -2.72
CA ALA A 84 15.72 -10.52 -3.41
C ALA A 84 16.94 -9.96 -2.66
N TYR A 85 16.84 -8.76 -2.09
CA TYR A 85 17.92 -8.14 -1.33
C TYR A 85 18.26 -8.91 -0.04
N GLN A 86 17.22 -9.36 0.68
CA GLN A 86 17.36 -10.18 1.89
C GLN A 86 17.96 -11.55 1.57
N ASP A 87 17.42 -12.25 0.57
CA ASP A 87 17.87 -13.59 0.18
C ASP A 87 19.30 -13.58 -0.39
N LEU A 88 19.74 -12.47 -0.99
CA LEU A 88 21.08 -12.29 -1.56
C LEU A 88 22.09 -11.63 -0.59
N GLY A 89 21.71 -11.46 0.69
CA GLY A 89 22.62 -10.97 1.75
C GLY A 89 23.21 -9.58 1.46
N GLY A 90 22.46 -8.70 0.79
CA GLY A 90 22.89 -7.34 0.47
C GLY A 90 23.73 -7.18 -0.81
N THR A 91 24.11 -8.27 -1.49
CA THR A 91 24.80 -8.21 -2.79
C THR A 91 23.82 -8.14 -3.97
N PHE A 92 23.27 -6.95 -4.16
CA PHE A 92 22.30 -6.69 -5.23
C PHE A 92 22.98 -6.27 -6.54
N SER A 93 22.89 -7.13 -7.55
CA SER A 93 23.29 -6.89 -8.95
C SER A 93 22.17 -7.36 -9.89
N GLU A 94 22.05 -6.79 -11.10
CA GLU A 94 21.02 -7.21 -12.06
C GLU A 94 21.10 -8.72 -12.35
N ARG A 95 22.33 -9.25 -12.42
CA ARG A 95 22.60 -10.67 -12.65
C ARG A 95 22.18 -11.54 -11.46
N SER A 96 22.41 -11.10 -10.22
CA SER A 96 22.00 -11.85 -9.03
C SER A 96 20.48 -11.84 -8.84
N TYR A 97 19.79 -10.76 -9.20
CA TYR A 97 18.32 -10.72 -9.19
C TYR A 97 17.70 -11.66 -10.22
N GLU A 98 18.19 -11.71 -11.46
CA GLU A 98 17.61 -12.61 -12.47
C GLU A 98 17.84 -14.09 -12.12
N LEU A 99 18.98 -14.41 -11.49
CA LEU A 99 19.25 -15.74 -10.93
C LEU A 99 18.36 -16.08 -9.73
N TRP A 100 18.01 -15.10 -8.90
CA TRP A 100 17.06 -15.28 -7.81
C TRP A 100 15.63 -15.48 -8.34
N ARG A 101 15.25 -14.68 -9.35
CA ARG A 101 13.95 -14.76 -10.04
C ARG A 101 13.75 -16.10 -10.73
N SER A 102 14.77 -16.64 -11.41
CA SER A 102 14.65 -17.92 -12.12
C SER A 102 14.34 -19.11 -11.20
N ARG A 103 14.61 -18.97 -9.89
CA ARG A 103 14.29 -19.94 -8.85
C ARG A 103 12.92 -19.71 -8.19
N LYS A 104 12.18 -18.67 -8.57
CA LYS A 104 10.89 -18.28 -7.98
C LYS A 104 9.83 -18.02 -9.06
N GLU A 105 8.79 -18.84 -9.06
CA GLU A 105 7.69 -18.69 -10.01
C GLU A 105 6.89 -17.40 -9.74
N LYS A 106 6.45 -16.71 -10.80
CA LYS A 106 5.65 -15.46 -10.74
C LYS A 106 6.32 -14.28 -10.02
N LYS A 107 7.60 -14.02 -10.27
CA LYS A 107 8.26 -12.77 -9.85
C LYS A 107 8.50 -11.80 -11.00
N PRO A 108 8.34 -10.48 -10.76
CA PRO A 108 8.43 -9.45 -11.80
C PRO A 108 9.83 -9.41 -12.43
N SER A 109 9.90 -9.07 -13.72
CA SER A 109 11.19 -8.90 -14.40
C SER A 109 11.83 -7.56 -14.02
N LEU A 110 13.17 -7.47 -14.10
CA LEU A 110 13.87 -6.20 -13.91
C LEU A 110 13.41 -5.11 -14.90
N SER A 111 13.02 -5.51 -16.12
CA SER A 111 12.44 -4.61 -17.11
C SER A 111 11.11 -4.03 -16.63
N THR A 112 10.24 -4.85 -16.02
CA THR A 112 8.96 -4.41 -15.42
C THR A 112 9.19 -3.44 -14.26
N ILE A 113 10.16 -3.74 -13.40
CA ILE A 113 10.55 -2.90 -12.27
C ILE A 113 11.10 -1.57 -12.76
N ARG A 114 12.02 -1.58 -13.73
CA ARG A 114 12.69 -0.38 -14.25
C ARG A 114 11.71 0.58 -14.91
N ASN A 115 10.77 0.04 -15.68
CA ASN A 115 9.77 0.85 -16.40
C ASN A 115 8.75 1.51 -15.46
N ARG A 116 8.53 0.97 -14.25
CA ARG A 116 7.52 1.49 -13.31
C ARG A 116 8.12 2.26 -12.12
N LEU A 117 9.22 1.76 -11.55
CA LEU A 117 9.87 2.31 -10.36
C LEU A 117 11.14 3.12 -10.66
N GLY A 118 11.59 3.16 -11.92
CA GLY A 118 12.77 3.92 -12.34
C GLY A 118 14.08 3.16 -12.17
N SER A 119 15.19 3.89 -11.97
CA SER A 119 16.54 3.31 -11.96
C SER A 119 16.76 2.42 -10.72
N ILE A 120 17.20 1.18 -10.96
CA ILE A 120 17.53 0.19 -9.93
C ILE A 120 18.61 0.71 -8.97
N THR A 121 19.55 1.53 -9.46
CA THR A 121 20.60 2.15 -8.65
C THR A 121 20.03 3.14 -7.64
N GLU A 122 19.01 3.91 -8.04
CA GLU A 122 18.28 4.84 -7.18
C GLU A 122 17.49 4.07 -6.11
N LEU A 123 16.83 2.98 -6.51
CA LEU A 123 16.08 2.10 -5.61
C LEU A 123 17.00 1.41 -4.61
N LYS A 124 18.18 0.95 -5.05
CA LYS A 124 19.20 0.37 -4.17
C LYS A 124 19.68 1.38 -3.15
N LYS A 125 20.02 2.60 -3.58
CA LYS A 125 20.41 3.69 -2.67
C LYS A 125 19.29 4.02 -1.67
N ARG A 126 18.03 4.01 -2.11
CA ARG A 126 16.86 4.19 -1.24
C ARG A 126 16.64 3.01 -0.30
N LEU A 127 16.89 1.78 -0.73
CA LEU A 127 16.77 0.58 0.10
C LEU A 127 17.90 0.52 1.14
N GLU A 128 19.14 0.79 0.75
CA GLU A 128 20.30 0.87 1.63
C GLU A 128 20.18 2.01 2.65
N ALA A 129 19.62 3.15 2.25
CA ALA A 129 19.30 4.25 3.16
C ALA A 129 18.11 3.95 4.09
N ASN A 130 17.22 3.03 3.72
CA ASN A 130 16.04 2.62 4.50
C ASN A 130 16.21 1.25 5.19
N SER A 131 17.40 0.65 5.19
CA SER A 131 17.70 -0.62 5.88
C SER A 131 17.47 -0.59 7.41
N PHE A 132 17.07 0.55 7.97
CA PHE A 132 16.70 0.74 9.38
C PHE A 132 15.20 1.03 9.63
N SER A 133 14.35 1.01 8.61
CA SER A 133 12.89 1.23 8.76
C SER A 133 12.11 0.06 8.16
N PHE A 134 11.93 -0.99 8.97
CA PHE A 134 11.21 -2.19 8.57
C PHE A 134 9.70 -2.04 8.73
N ASP A 135 9.02 -2.17 7.58
CA ASP A 135 7.70 -2.78 7.32
C ASP A 135 6.49 -2.45 8.22
N ALA A 136 5.76 -1.38 7.86
CA ALA A 136 4.40 -1.11 8.38
C ALA A 136 3.37 -0.76 7.28
N ALA A 137 3.70 -0.93 5.99
CA ALA A 137 2.92 -0.33 4.90
C ALA A 137 2.08 -1.31 4.06
N LEU A 138 1.97 -2.58 4.43
CA LEU A 138 1.30 -3.59 3.59
C LEU A 138 0.09 -4.30 4.20
N ILE A 139 -0.50 -3.76 5.28
CA ILE A 139 -1.76 -4.28 5.82
C ILE A 139 -2.85 -3.21 5.61
N TYR A 140 -3.69 -3.41 4.60
CA TYR A 140 -4.80 -2.53 4.23
C TYR A 140 -5.99 -2.65 5.22
N ASP A 141 -6.58 -1.48 5.52
CA ASP A 141 -8.00 -1.18 5.79
C ASP A 141 -8.76 -1.81 6.99
N SER A 142 -8.26 -1.56 8.21
CA SER A 142 -9.08 -1.30 9.44
C SER A 142 -8.30 -0.53 10.53
N ASP A 143 -7.01 -0.26 10.28
CA ASP A 143 -6.00 -0.05 11.31
C ASP A 143 -5.21 1.26 11.10
N LYS A 144 -5.83 2.26 10.46
CA LYS A 144 -5.19 3.56 10.14
C LYS A 144 -4.56 4.25 11.37
N TRP A 145 -5.10 4.02 12.56
CA TRP A 145 -4.52 4.51 13.82
C TRP A 145 -3.44 3.59 14.39
N LYS A 146 -3.44 2.30 14.05
CA LYS A 146 -2.46 1.34 14.57
C LYS A 146 -1.09 1.53 13.93
N VAL A 147 -1.00 1.86 12.65
CA VAL A 147 0.29 2.09 11.99
C VAL A 147 1.10 3.21 12.64
N PRO A 148 0.58 4.45 12.79
CA PRO A 148 1.31 5.51 13.49
C PRO A 148 1.54 5.17 14.97
N LEU A 149 0.63 4.43 15.61
CA LEU A 149 0.81 3.99 16.99
C LEU A 149 1.91 2.93 17.14
N VAL A 150 1.97 1.95 16.24
CA VAL A 150 3.03 0.93 16.19
C VAL A 150 4.36 1.58 15.90
N GLN A 151 4.42 2.57 15.00
CA GLN A 151 5.64 3.35 14.75
C GLN A 151 6.08 4.14 16.00
N PHE A 152 5.13 4.78 16.69
CA PHE A 152 5.40 5.47 17.94
C PHE A 152 5.94 4.52 19.00
N ILE A 153 5.27 3.39 19.24
CA ILE A 153 5.67 2.36 20.21
C ILE A 153 7.05 1.79 19.84
N ALA A 154 7.28 1.43 18.57
CA ALA A 154 8.56 0.89 18.11
C ALA A 154 9.72 1.90 18.30
N GLY A 155 9.45 3.20 18.12
CA GLY A 155 10.43 4.25 18.42
C GLY A 155 10.80 4.29 19.91
N GLN A 156 9.79 4.22 20.79
CA GLN A 156 10.00 4.25 22.24
C GLN A 156 10.66 2.97 22.79
N LEU A 157 10.34 1.82 22.20
CA LEU A 157 10.87 0.51 22.63
C LEU A 157 12.15 0.10 21.90
N SER A 158 12.72 1.00 21.08
CA SER A 158 13.95 0.70 20.35
C SER A 158 15.10 0.37 21.30
N LEU A 159 16.01 -0.51 20.85
CA LEU A 159 17.20 -0.90 21.61
C LEU A 159 18.02 0.31 22.08
N ASN A 160 18.14 1.32 21.23
CA ASN A 160 18.88 2.55 21.54
C ASN A 160 18.15 3.41 22.59
N ALA A 161 16.82 3.50 22.50
CA ALA A 161 16.01 4.19 23.51
C ALA A 161 16.14 3.49 24.87
N TYR A 162 16.05 2.16 24.90
CA TYR A 162 16.20 1.40 26.14
C TYR A 162 17.60 1.47 26.73
N LYS A 163 18.66 1.34 25.92
CA LYS A 163 20.05 1.49 26.39
C LYS A 163 20.32 2.86 27.02
N LYS A 164 19.70 3.91 26.47
CA LYS A 164 19.79 5.25 27.03
C LYS A 164 19.03 5.32 28.36
N TRP A 165 17.77 4.90 28.36
CA TRP A 165 16.88 4.96 29.51
C TRP A 165 17.39 4.13 30.70
N SER A 166 17.89 2.91 30.44
CA SER A 166 18.36 2.00 31.50
C SER A 166 19.57 2.55 32.25
N ARG A 167 20.49 3.22 31.55
CA ARG A 167 21.64 3.92 32.16
C ARG A 167 21.22 5.06 33.07
N GLU A 168 20.18 5.79 32.68
CA GLU A 168 19.66 6.92 33.45
C GLU A 168 18.88 6.48 34.69
N HIS A 169 18.28 5.29 34.67
CA HIS A 169 17.36 4.82 35.72
C HIS A 169 17.89 3.63 36.53
N GLY A 170 19.12 3.17 36.29
CA GLY A 170 19.70 2.02 36.98
C GLY A 170 18.94 0.71 36.72
N ALA A 171 18.28 0.61 35.56
CA ALA A 171 17.53 -0.58 35.17
C ALA A 171 18.46 -1.65 34.57
N PRO A 172 18.00 -2.92 34.43
CA PRO A 172 18.78 -3.97 33.81
C PRO A 172 19.36 -3.56 32.45
N SER A 173 20.60 -3.95 32.19
CA SER A 173 21.22 -3.73 30.90
C SER A 173 20.63 -4.68 29.86
N VAL A 174 20.85 -4.38 28.58
CA VAL A 174 20.45 -5.27 27.48
C VAL A 174 21.10 -6.64 27.61
N SER A 175 22.33 -6.71 28.13
CA SER A 175 23.01 -7.98 28.39
C SER A 175 22.30 -8.79 29.46
N ASP A 176 21.88 -8.15 30.56
CA ASP A 176 21.13 -8.81 31.63
C ASP A 176 19.78 -9.35 31.12
N LEU A 177 19.14 -8.63 30.20
CA LEU A 177 17.90 -9.10 29.55
C LEU A 177 18.14 -10.27 28.60
N GLN A 178 19.28 -10.30 27.91
CA GLN A 178 19.63 -11.37 27.00
C GLN A 178 19.93 -12.67 27.75
N ASP A 179 20.54 -12.59 28.92
CA ASP A 179 20.79 -13.75 29.78
C ASP A 179 19.50 -14.35 30.37
N TYR A 180 18.44 -13.54 30.52
CA TYR A 180 17.18 -13.98 31.11
C TYR A 180 16.14 -14.45 30.07
N ALA A 181 16.08 -13.79 28.91
CA ALA A 181 15.02 -13.99 27.91
C ALA A 181 15.55 -14.31 26.50
N ASP A 182 16.80 -14.79 26.40
CA ASP A 182 17.56 -15.13 25.19
C ASP A 182 17.84 -13.96 24.23
N SER A 183 17.09 -12.86 24.33
CA SER A 183 17.21 -11.66 23.50
C SER A 183 16.45 -10.47 24.12
N TYR A 184 16.83 -9.27 23.69
CA TYR A 184 16.11 -8.04 24.05
C TYR A 184 14.66 -8.06 23.55
N GLU A 185 14.45 -8.58 22.34
CA GLU A 185 13.13 -8.77 21.74
C GLU A 185 12.27 -9.76 22.54
N GLY A 186 12.87 -10.84 23.03
CA GLY A 186 12.21 -11.81 23.92
C GLY A 186 11.75 -11.16 25.23
N ALA A 187 12.64 -10.41 25.89
CA ALA A 187 12.31 -9.67 27.10
C ALA A 187 11.20 -8.63 26.88
N LEU A 188 11.20 -7.94 25.74
CA LEU A 188 10.15 -6.98 25.37
C LEU A 188 8.81 -7.68 25.18
N VAL A 189 8.76 -8.82 24.49
CA VAL A 189 7.50 -9.57 24.29
C VAL A 189 6.91 -10.01 25.62
N GLU A 190 7.73 -10.53 26.53
CA GLU A 190 7.27 -10.95 27.87
C GLU A 190 6.73 -9.76 28.68
N ALA A 191 7.46 -8.65 28.70
CA ALA A 191 7.04 -7.43 29.39
C ALA A 191 5.75 -6.83 28.79
N MET A 192 5.63 -6.77 27.46
CA MET A 192 4.44 -6.26 26.78
C MET A 192 3.22 -7.15 27.03
N ASN A 193 3.39 -8.48 27.04
CA ASN A 193 2.31 -9.40 27.36
C ASN A 193 1.79 -9.17 28.79
N ARG A 194 2.69 -8.97 29.76
CA ARG A 194 2.31 -8.65 31.14
C ARG A 194 1.56 -7.32 31.23
N TYR A 195 2.01 -6.30 30.51
CA TYR A 195 1.35 -4.99 30.47
C TYR A 195 -0.05 -5.06 29.82
N ILE A 196 -0.20 -5.80 28.73
CA ILE A 196 -1.49 -6.02 28.07
C ILE A 196 -2.47 -6.73 29.02
N GLN A 197 -2.00 -7.72 29.80
CA GLN A 197 -2.85 -8.37 30.81
C GLN A 197 -3.28 -7.40 31.90
N GLN A 198 -2.39 -6.55 32.42
CA GLN A 198 -2.76 -5.52 33.39
C GLN A 198 -3.82 -4.55 32.87
N ILE A 199 -3.75 -4.15 31.59
CA ILE A 199 -4.76 -3.28 30.96
C ILE A 199 -6.12 -4.00 30.86
N LYS A 200 -6.12 -5.30 30.58
CA LYS A 200 -7.34 -6.10 30.50
C LYS A 200 -7.98 -6.27 31.88
N ASP A 201 -7.18 -6.70 32.86
CA ASP A 201 -7.62 -6.93 34.24
C ASP A 201 -8.07 -5.64 34.95
N GLY A 202 -7.55 -4.48 34.52
CA GLY A 202 -7.95 -3.17 35.04
C GLY A 202 -9.28 -2.66 34.45
N ARG A 203 -9.69 -3.14 33.27
CA ARG A 203 -10.99 -2.79 32.67
C ARG A 203 -12.17 -3.57 33.23
N ASP A 204 -11.91 -4.69 33.90
CA ASP A 204 -12.94 -5.53 34.55
C ASP A 204 -13.25 -5.07 36.00
N ARG A 205 -12.65 -3.96 36.46
CA ARG A 205 -12.83 -3.43 37.84
C ARG A 205 -13.55 -2.08 37.91
N ASP A 206 -13.94 -1.51 36.78
CA ASP A 206 -14.78 -0.30 36.64
C ASP A 206 -16.17 -0.68 36.11
#